data_AF-A0A5N5MIL0-F1
#
_entry.id   AF-A0A5N5MIL0-F1
#
_cell.length_a   1.000
_cell.length_b   1.000
_cell.length_c   1.000
_cell.angle_alpha   90.00
_cell.angle_beta   90.00
_cell.angle_gamma   90.00
#
_symmetry.space_group_name_H-M   'P 1'
#
loop_
_entity.id
_entity.type
_entity.pdbx_description
1 polymer ?
#
loop_
_entity_poly.entity_id
_entity_poly.type
_entity_poly.pdbx_seq_one_letter_code
_entity_poly.pdbx_strand_id
1 'polypeptide(L)'
;MAYTYKRTRLCTPHPLVIDADDMISDPAGTTVRKFAERLGMDPARVKTEWEPMSEKELKKNTPRAQRMLSTLLASSGLRQDKLARGVDIAVEAAKWREEFGEEGGTELERYVRESMPDYEYIRERRLMV
;
A
#
# COMPACT_ATOMS: atom_id res chain seq x y z
N MET A 1 13.17 -2.71 47.37
CA MET A 1 12.10 -3.31 46.53
C MET A 1 12.61 -3.37 45.10
N ALA A 2 12.85 -4.57 44.58
CA ALA A 2 13.30 -4.76 43.20
C ALA A 2 12.09 -4.97 42.30
N TYR A 3 11.88 -4.07 41.32
CA TYR A 3 10.88 -4.25 40.28
C TYR A 3 11.37 -5.33 39.31
N THR A 4 10.91 -6.57 39.50
CA THR A 4 11.09 -7.63 38.52
C THR A 4 10.20 -7.35 37.30
N TYR A 5 10.79 -6.83 36.23
CA TYR A 5 10.15 -6.75 34.92
C TYR A 5 9.98 -8.19 34.40
N LYS A 6 8.75 -8.71 34.41
CA LYS A 6 8.45 -9.98 33.76
C LYS A 6 8.70 -9.81 32.27
N ARG A 7 9.76 -10.42 31.74
CA ARG A 7 9.94 -10.61 30.30
C ARG A 7 8.78 -11.49 29.81
N THR A 8 7.72 -10.85 29.33
CA THR A 8 6.72 -11.49 28.48
C THR A 8 7.47 -12.14 27.32
N ARG A 9 7.18 -13.41 27.03
CA ARG A 9 7.76 -14.09 25.86
C ARG A 9 7.60 -13.15 24.66
N LEU A 10 8.71 -12.81 24.00
CA LEU A 10 8.69 -12.19 22.68
C LEU A 10 8.13 -13.26 21.74
N CYS A 11 6.80 -13.45 21.73
CA CYS A 11 6.12 -13.96 20.56
C CYS A 11 6.46 -12.93 19.49
N THR A 12 7.41 -13.24 18.60
CA THR A 12 7.68 -12.36 17.47
C THR A 12 6.35 -12.24 16.72
N PRO A 13 5.69 -11.08 16.73
CA PRO A 13 4.42 -10.95 16.05
C PRO A 13 4.70 -11.27 14.58
N HIS A 14 3.98 -12.26 14.04
CA HIS A 14 4.00 -12.48 12.61
C HIS A 14 3.61 -11.15 11.95
N PRO A 15 4.36 -10.67 10.93
CA PRO A 15 4.04 -9.40 10.31
C PRO A 15 2.62 -9.45 9.79
N LEU A 16 1.86 -8.39 10.05
CA LEU A 16 0.55 -8.23 9.46
C LEU A 16 0.74 -7.70 8.04
N VAL A 17 0.53 -8.57 7.06
CA VAL A 17 0.63 -8.21 5.65
C VAL A 17 -0.73 -7.74 5.16
N ILE A 18 -0.77 -6.60 4.48
CA ILE A 18 -1.97 -6.05 3.86
C ILE A 18 -1.67 -5.82 2.39
N ASP A 19 -2.53 -6.32 1.52
CA ASP A 19 -2.43 -6.12 0.08
C ASP A 19 -3.22 -4.88 -0.34
N ALA A 20 -2.61 -4.06 -1.20
CA ALA A 20 -3.22 -2.82 -1.65
C ALA A 20 -4.48 -3.07 -2.49
N ASP A 21 -4.52 -4.14 -3.29
CA ASP A 21 -5.69 -4.47 -4.09
C ASP A 21 -6.85 -4.91 -3.21
N ASP A 22 -6.61 -5.65 -2.13
CA ASP A 22 -7.65 -6.03 -1.16
C ASP A 22 -8.22 -4.81 -0.42
N MET A 23 -7.41 -3.78 -0.17
CA MET A 23 -7.88 -2.52 0.41
C MET A 23 -8.67 -1.68 -0.59
N ILE A 24 -8.14 -1.49 -1.80
CA ILE A 24 -8.77 -0.64 -2.82
C ILE A 24 -10.06 -1.29 -3.32
N SER A 25 -10.10 -2.62 -3.46
CA SER A 25 -11.26 -3.36 -3.93
C SER A 25 -12.40 -3.52 -2.91
N ASP A 26 -12.21 -3.01 -1.69
CA ASP A 26 -13.17 -3.09 -0.59
C ASP A 26 -13.70 -1.69 -0.23
N PRO A 27 -14.74 -1.20 -0.94
CA PRO A 27 -15.36 0.08 -0.65
C PRO A 27 -15.90 0.21 0.79
N ALA A 28 -16.24 -0.91 1.43
CA ALA A 28 -16.76 -0.93 2.80
C ALA A 28 -15.65 -0.70 3.86
N GLY A 29 -14.38 -0.80 3.44
CA GLY A 29 -13.20 -0.60 4.29
C GLY A 29 -13.02 -1.71 5.33
N THR A 30 -13.62 -2.87 5.12
CA THR A 30 -13.55 -4.06 5.97
C THR A 30 -12.10 -4.48 6.26
N THR A 31 -11.22 -4.49 5.25
CA THR A 31 -9.78 -4.73 5.39
C THR A 31 -9.13 -3.76 6.36
N VAL A 32 -9.41 -2.47 6.21
CA VAL A 32 -8.86 -1.41 7.07
C VAL A 32 -9.46 -1.44 8.48
N ARG A 33 -10.73 -1.82 8.62
CA ARG A 33 -11.40 -2.01 9.92
C ARG A 33 -10.82 -3.19 10.70
N LYS A 34 -10.60 -4.32 10.05
CA LYS A 34 -9.90 -5.48 10.66
C LYS A 34 -8.46 -5.12 11.04
N PHE A 35 -7.78 -4.33 10.22
CA PHE A 35 -6.46 -3.80 10.58
C PHE A 35 -6.52 -2.91 11.82
N ALA A 36 -7.45 -1.96 11.88
CA ALA A 36 -7.65 -1.09 13.04
C ALA A 36 -7.91 -1.90 14.32
N GLU A 37 -8.77 -2.92 14.25
CA GLU A 37 -9.07 -3.84 15.36
C GLU A 37 -7.79 -4.54 15.86
N ARG A 38 -6.96 -5.06 14.95
CA ARG A 38 -5.68 -5.72 15.28
C ARG A 38 -4.68 -4.80 15.98
N LEU A 39 -4.76 -3.50 15.71
CA LEU A 39 -3.95 -2.48 16.38
C LEU A 39 -4.56 -1.97 17.70
N GLY A 40 -5.74 -2.45 18.10
CA GLY A 40 -6.47 -1.93 19.26
C GLY A 40 -7.05 -0.52 19.03
N MET A 41 -7.24 -0.13 17.76
CA MET A 41 -7.92 1.10 17.37
C MET A 41 -9.42 0.84 17.20
N ASP A 42 -10.22 1.91 17.23
CA ASP A 42 -11.66 1.83 17.01
C ASP A 42 -12.01 1.67 15.51
N PRO A 43 -12.52 0.50 15.07
CA PRO A 43 -12.86 0.27 13.66
C PRO A 43 -14.01 1.15 13.16
N ALA A 44 -14.84 1.70 14.06
CA ALA A 44 -15.94 2.59 13.69
C ALA A 44 -15.43 3.95 13.18
N ARG A 45 -14.19 4.33 13.52
CA ARG A 45 -13.59 5.61 13.11
C ARG A 45 -12.85 5.53 11.77
N VAL A 46 -12.76 4.37 11.16
CA VAL A 46 -12.15 4.20 9.82
C VAL A 46 -12.98 4.97 8.80
N LYS A 47 -12.27 5.80 8.01
CA LYS A 47 -12.83 6.56 6.88
C LYS A 47 -12.29 6.00 5.58
N THR A 48 -13.16 5.72 4.63
CA THR A 48 -12.84 5.35 3.25
C THR A 48 -13.00 6.53 2.28
N GLU A 49 -13.61 7.61 2.76
CA GLU A 49 -13.83 8.86 2.05
C GLU A 49 -13.35 10.04 2.90
N TRP A 50 -12.85 11.07 2.23
CA TRP A 50 -12.33 12.28 2.87
C TRP A 50 -12.48 13.49 1.93
N GLU A 51 -12.38 14.69 2.50
CA GLU A 51 -12.38 15.91 1.72
C GLU A 51 -11.01 16.15 1.07
N PRO A 52 -10.94 16.49 -0.23
CA PRO A 52 -9.72 16.97 -0.84
C PRO A 52 -9.17 18.20 -0.13
N MET A 53 -7.85 18.37 -0.17
CA MET A 53 -7.19 19.52 0.44
C MET A 53 -7.59 20.81 -0.27
N SER A 54 -7.99 21.82 0.50
CA SER A 54 -8.37 23.13 -0.04
C SER A 54 -7.17 23.85 -0.68
N GLU A 55 -7.43 24.77 -1.61
CA GLU A 55 -6.38 25.61 -2.21
C GLU A 55 -5.57 26.40 -1.17
N LYS A 56 -6.24 26.86 -0.10
CA LYS A 56 -5.59 27.60 0.99
C LYS A 56 -4.58 26.71 1.73
N GLU A 57 -4.87 25.43 1.88
CA GLU A 57 -3.97 24.47 2.51
C GLU A 57 -2.86 24.00 1.58
N LEU A 58 -3.17 23.80 0.29
CA LEU A 58 -2.17 23.51 -0.74
C LEU A 58 -1.07 24.58 -0.79
N LYS A 59 -1.44 25.86 -0.69
CA LYS A 59 -0.50 26.99 -0.67
C LYS A 59 0.45 27.00 0.53
N LYS A 60 0.18 26.23 1.60
CA LYS A 60 1.09 26.06 2.74
C LYS A 60 2.23 25.09 2.43
N ASN A 61 2.05 24.21 1.44
CA ASN A 61 3.07 23.25 1.02
C ASN A 61 4.09 23.90 0.09
N THR A 62 5.34 23.41 0.12
CA THR A 62 6.34 23.81 -0.86
C THR A 62 5.91 23.41 -2.28
N PRO A 63 6.34 24.12 -3.35
CA PRO A 63 6.00 23.74 -4.72
C PRO A 63 6.38 22.29 -5.07
N ARG A 64 7.48 21.79 -4.51
CA ARG A 64 7.90 20.39 -4.66
C ARG A 64 6.91 19.43 -4.02
N ALA A 65 6.48 19.70 -2.79
CA ALA A 65 5.50 18.89 -2.08
C ALA A 65 4.14 18.90 -2.78
N GLN A 66 3.70 20.06 -3.29
CA GLN A 66 2.45 20.17 -4.06
C GLN A 66 2.47 19.26 -5.30
N ARG A 67 3.58 19.25 -6.05
CA ARG A 67 3.71 18.38 -7.24
C ARG A 67 3.73 16.90 -6.86
N MET A 68 4.56 16.54 -5.89
CA MET A 68 4.78 15.14 -5.46
C MET A 68 3.52 14.52 -4.85
N LEU A 69 2.74 15.30 -4.10
CA LEU A 69 1.54 14.82 -3.39
C LEU A 69 0.24 15.16 -4.11
N SER A 70 0.30 15.69 -5.33
CA SER A 70 -0.87 16.22 -6.05
C SER A 70 -2.05 15.25 -6.11
N THR A 71 -1.80 13.96 -6.41
CA THR A 71 -2.85 12.93 -6.44
C THR A 71 -3.44 12.67 -5.06
N LEU A 72 -2.60 12.60 -4.02
CA LEU A 72 -3.04 12.36 -2.65
C LEU A 72 -3.90 13.53 -2.14
N LEU A 73 -3.41 14.76 -2.32
CA LEU A 73 -4.06 15.97 -1.82
C LEU A 73 -5.37 16.29 -2.56
N ALA A 74 -5.51 15.88 -3.83
CA ALA A 74 -6.73 16.06 -4.60
C ALA A 74 -7.72 14.88 -4.49
N SER A 75 -7.34 13.79 -3.83
CA SER A 75 -8.21 12.60 -3.71
C SER A 75 -9.30 12.80 -2.65
N SER A 76 -10.43 12.13 -2.84
CA SER A 76 -11.55 12.07 -1.88
C SER A 76 -11.82 10.67 -1.34
N GLY A 77 -10.95 9.70 -1.66
CA GLY A 77 -11.12 8.30 -1.29
C GLY A 77 -10.13 7.38 -2.01
N LEU A 78 -10.34 6.07 -1.84
CA LEU A 78 -9.54 5.03 -2.50
C LEU A 78 -9.80 5.01 -4.02
N ARG A 79 -8.72 5.15 -4.79
CA ARG A 79 -8.74 5.29 -6.25
C ARG A 79 -8.76 3.93 -6.94
N GLN A 80 -9.91 3.54 -7.50
CA GLN A 80 -10.10 2.25 -8.18
C GLN A 80 -9.20 2.07 -9.42
N ASP A 81 -8.84 3.17 -10.09
CA ASP A 81 -7.90 3.19 -11.21
C ASP A 81 -6.44 2.88 -10.82
N LYS A 82 -6.18 2.65 -9.53
CA LYS A 82 -4.88 2.22 -8.99
C LYS A 82 -4.82 0.73 -8.66
N LEU A 83 -5.87 -0.03 -8.95
CA LEU A 83 -5.87 -1.49 -8.80
C LEU A 83 -4.85 -2.14 -9.76
N ALA A 84 -4.07 -3.09 -9.26
CA ALA A 84 -3.08 -3.86 -10.00
C ALA A 84 -3.61 -5.26 -10.38
N ARG A 85 -4.87 -5.34 -10.84
CA ARG A 85 -5.49 -6.64 -11.17
C ARG A 85 -5.04 -7.15 -12.53
N GLY A 86 -4.66 -8.42 -12.56
CA GLY A 86 -4.40 -9.14 -13.82
C GLY A 86 -3.17 -8.62 -14.57
N VAL A 87 -2.16 -8.13 -13.85
CA VAL A 87 -0.90 -7.68 -14.44
C VAL A 87 -0.23 -8.84 -15.16
N ASP A 88 0.00 -8.67 -16.45
CA ASP A 88 0.83 -9.56 -17.25
C ASP A 88 2.24 -8.95 -17.36
N ILE A 89 3.23 -9.61 -16.76
CA ILE A 89 4.61 -9.15 -16.71
C ILE A 89 5.19 -9.01 -18.13
N ALA A 90 4.78 -9.83 -19.10
CA ALA A 90 5.27 -9.70 -20.48
C ALA A 90 4.72 -8.44 -21.16
N VAL A 91 3.45 -8.09 -20.89
CA VAL A 91 2.84 -6.85 -21.38
C VAL A 91 3.50 -5.62 -20.75
N GLU A 92 3.77 -5.67 -19.43
CA GLU A 92 4.46 -4.57 -18.76
C GLU A 92 5.93 -4.45 -19.19
N ALA A 93 6.62 -5.57 -19.42
CA ALA A 93 7.99 -5.57 -19.91
C ALA A 93 8.13 -4.90 -21.29
N ALA A 94 7.16 -5.07 -22.18
CA ALA A 94 7.15 -4.35 -23.45
C ALA A 94 7.06 -2.82 -23.26
N LYS A 95 6.23 -2.35 -22.31
CA LYS A 95 6.12 -0.92 -21.97
C LYS A 95 7.40 -0.40 -21.33
N TRP A 96 8.04 -1.18 -20.46
CA TRP A 96 9.29 -0.76 -19.83
C TRP A 96 10.43 -0.62 -20.85
N ARG A 97 10.49 -1.47 -21.89
CA ARG A 97 11.46 -1.31 -22.98
C ARG A 97 11.19 -0.06 -23.82
N GLU A 98 9.92 0.28 -24.03
CA GLU A 98 9.53 1.54 -24.70
C GLU A 98 9.91 2.77 -23.87
N GLU A 99 9.67 2.73 -22.56
CA GLU A 99 9.89 3.87 -21.66
C GLU A 99 11.36 4.08 -21.27
N PHE A 100 12.08 3.00 -20.97
CA PHE A 100 13.44 3.04 -20.40
C PHE A 100 14.52 2.52 -21.36
N GLY A 101 14.14 2.15 -22.59
CA GLY A 101 15.03 1.53 -23.57
C GLY A 101 15.24 0.04 -23.31
N GLU A 102 15.88 -0.63 -24.29
CA GLU A 102 15.99 -2.10 -24.29
C GLU A 102 16.76 -2.66 -23.08
N GLU A 103 17.88 -2.03 -22.73
CA GLU A 103 18.71 -2.44 -21.59
C GLU A 103 17.96 -2.25 -20.26
N GLY A 104 17.40 -1.05 -20.04
CA GLY A 104 16.66 -0.72 -18.82
C GLY A 104 15.40 -1.57 -18.64
N GLY A 105 14.63 -1.77 -19.71
CA GLY A 105 13.44 -2.62 -19.70
C GLY A 105 13.74 -4.09 -19.43
N THR A 106 14.83 -4.62 -20.01
CA THR A 106 15.27 -6.01 -19.76
C THR A 106 15.66 -6.21 -18.30
N GLU A 107 16.43 -5.29 -17.72
CA GLU A 107 16.83 -5.36 -16.31
C GLU A 107 15.62 -5.26 -15.38
N LEU A 108 14.68 -4.35 -15.66
CA LEU A 108 13.43 -4.24 -14.89
C LEU A 108 12.61 -5.54 -14.93
N GLU A 109 12.43 -6.13 -16.11
CA GLU A 109 11.74 -7.41 -16.24
C GLU A 109 12.43 -8.50 -15.42
N ARG A 110 13.76 -8.59 -15.50
CA ARG A 110 14.54 -9.55 -14.73
C ARG A 110 14.32 -9.39 -13.23
N TYR A 111 14.44 -8.17 -12.70
CA TYR A 111 14.22 -7.91 -11.26
C TYR A 111 12.81 -8.26 -10.80
N VAL A 112 11.79 -7.92 -11.59
CA VAL A 112 10.40 -8.25 -11.27
C VAL A 112 10.21 -9.76 -11.21
N ARG A 113 10.66 -10.50 -12.23
CA ARG A 113 10.53 -11.96 -12.29
C ARG A 113 11.28 -12.66 -11.15
N GLU A 114 12.50 -12.21 -10.84
CA GLU A 114 13.28 -12.74 -9.71
C GLU A 114 12.61 -12.49 -8.35
N SER A 115 11.86 -11.39 -8.21
CA SER A 115 11.16 -11.02 -6.98
C SER A 115 9.77 -11.67 -6.83
N MET A 116 9.22 -12.26 -7.90
CA MET A 116 7.87 -12.86 -7.87
C MET A 116 7.69 -13.94 -6.79
N PRO A 117 8.64 -14.87 -6.55
CA PRO A 117 8.49 -15.87 -5.49
C PRO A 117 8.33 -15.24 -4.10
N ASP A 118 9.06 -14.16 -3.80
CA ASP A 118 8.95 -13.44 -2.53
C ASP A 118 7.60 -12.71 -2.42
N TYR A 119 7.17 -12.06 -3.51
CA TYR A 119 5.86 -11.42 -3.57
C TYR A 119 4.73 -12.43 -3.31
N GLU A 120 4.74 -13.58 -3.99
CA GLU A 120 3.74 -14.64 -3.83
C GLU A 120 3.73 -15.19 -2.40
N TYR A 121 4.91 -15.45 -1.82
CA TYR A 121 5.06 -15.88 -0.43
C TYR A 121 4.40 -14.90 0.55
N ILE A 122 4.64 -13.60 0.39
CA ILE A 122 4.07 -12.55 1.24
C ILE A 122 2.56 -12.43 1.00
N ARG A 123 2.13 -12.45 -0.27
CA ARG A 123 0.73 -12.30 -0.68
C ARG A 123 -0.15 -13.42 -0.15
N GLU A 124 0.33 -14.65 -0.10
CA GLU A 124 -0.39 -15.78 0.50
C GLU A 124 -0.65 -15.62 2.01
N ARG A 125 0.15 -14.79 2.68
CA ARG A 125 0.10 -14.53 4.14
C ARG A 125 -0.60 -13.22 4.49
N ARG A 126 -1.20 -12.55 3.51
CA ARG A 126 -1.95 -11.31 3.73
C ARG A 126 -3.18 -11.53 4.59
N LEU A 127 -3.65 -10.43 5.18
CA LEU A 127 -4.91 -10.38 5.90
C LEU A 127 -6.07 -10.67 4.93
N MET A 128 -6.61 -11.88 5.02
CA MET A 128 -7.82 -12.26 4.30
C MET A 128 -9.05 -11.84 5.09
N VAL A 129 -10.00 -11.21 4.40
CA VAL A 129 -11.20 -10.63 5.00
C VAL A 129 -12.47 -11.36 4.60
#